data_AF-A0A5Q2UA22-F1
#
_entry.id   AF-A0A5Q2UA22-F1
#
_cell.length_a   1.000
_cell.length_b   1.000
_cell.length_c   1.000
_cell.angle_alpha   90.00
_cell.angle_beta   90.00
_cell.angle_gamma   90.00
#
_symmetry.space_group_name_H-M   'P 1'
#
loop_
_entity.id
_entity.type
_entity.pdbx_description
1 polymer ?
#
loop_
_entity_poly.entity_id
_entity_poly.type
_entity_poly.pdbx_seq_one_letter_code
_entity_poly.pdbx_strand_id
1 'polypeptide(L)' 'MSDKNFRVTFTRGTNSSVITTSVRASSASQAKEKIKERERGQAKIISAVET' A
#
# COMPACT_ATOMS: atom_id res chain seq x y z
N MET A 1 -9.78 12.82 -12.32
CA MET A 1 -9.79 11.63 -11.45
C MET A 1 -9.72 12.12 -10.02
N SER A 2 -10.66 11.73 -9.16
CA SER A 2 -10.65 12.15 -7.75
C SER A 2 -9.79 11.17 -6.95
N ASP A 3 -8.82 11.70 -6.19
CA ASP A 3 -8.03 10.89 -5.26
C ASP A 3 -8.93 10.34 -4.16
N LYS A 4 -8.90 9.02 -3.97
CA LYS A 4 -9.61 8.30 -2.92
C LYS A 4 -8.63 7.77 -1.89
N ASN A 5 -9.11 7.51 -0.68
CA ASN A 5 -8.28 6.87 0.33
C ASN A 5 -8.29 5.36 0.12
N PHE A 6 -7.11 4.77 0.12
CA PHE A 6 -6.92 3.33 0.09
C PHE A 6 -6.21 2.90 1.36
N ARG A 7 -6.79 1.94 2.08
CA ARG A 7 -6.12 1.23 3.17
C ARG A 7 -5.34 0.08 2.58
N VAL A 8 -4.02 0.19 2.61
CA VAL A 8 -3.07 -0.81 2.10
C VAL A 8 -2.43 -1.56 3.26
N THR A 9 -2.54 -2.89 3.23
CA THR A 9 -1.89 -3.78 4.18
C THR A 9 -0.75 -4.50 3.48
N PHE A 10 0.44 -4.49 4.06
CA PHE A 10 1.65 -5.06 3.48
C PHE A 10 2.60 -5.56 4.57
N THR A 11 3.57 -6.41 4.21
CA THR A 11 4.69 -6.79 5.09
C THR A 11 5.98 -6.17 4.59
N ARG A 12 6.89 -5.84 5.51
CA ARG A 12 8.18 -5.21 5.21
C ARG A 12 9.31 -6.24 5.26
N GLY A 13 9.82 -6.64 4.10
CA GLY A 13 11.00 -7.50 3.99
C GLY A 13 10.86 -8.87 4.68
N THR A 14 11.94 -9.33 5.31
CA THR A 14 12.03 -10.60 6.06
C THR A 14 11.30 -10.58 7.40
N ASN A 15 10.87 -9.41 7.87
CA ASN A 15 10.05 -9.30 9.07
C ASN A 15 8.59 -9.58 8.73
N SER A 16 7.99 -10.55 9.43
CA SER A 16 6.56 -10.90 9.32
C SER A 16 5.63 -9.83 9.89
N SER A 17 6.14 -8.62 10.18
CA SER A 17 5.35 -7.51 10.66
C SER A 17 4.38 -7.03 9.59
N VAL A 18 3.10 -7.21 9.85
CA VAL A 18 2.00 -6.70 9.04
C VAL A 18 1.83 -5.21 9.36
N ILE A 19 1.96 -4.37 8.34
CA ILE A 19 1.80 -2.92 8.41
C ILE A 19 0.55 -2.56 7.62
N THR A 20 -0.28 -1.70 8.20
CA THR A 20 -1.43 -1.13 7.51
C THR A 20 -1.30 0.39 7.46
N THR A 21 -1.47 0.97 6.28
CA THR A 21 -1.36 2.42 6.07
C THR A 21 -2.42 2.89 5.10
N SER A 22 -2.87 4.13 5.27
CA SER A 22 -3.80 4.77 4.35
C SER A 22 -3.02 5.63 3.34
N VAL A 23 -3.39 5.55 2.07
CA VAL A 23 -2.75 6.28 0.97
C VAL A 23 -3.81 6.89 0.06
N ARG A 24 -3.64 8.17 -0.31
CA ARG A 24 -4.44 8.77 -1.37
C ARG A 24 -3.93 8.35 -2.74
N ALA A 25 -4.80 7.79 -3.56
CA ALA A 25 -4.51 7.43 -4.93
C ALA A 25 -5.78 7.46 -5.79
N SER A 26 -5.63 7.44 -7.11
CA SER A 26 -6.77 7.33 -8.03
C SER A 26 -7.26 5.89 -8.22
N SER A 27 -6.46 4.89 -7.81
CA SER A 27 -6.82 3.46 -7.87
C SER A 27 -6.05 2.62 -6.85
N ALA A 28 -6.53 1.40 -6.58
CA ALA A 28 -5.83 0.45 -5.71
C ALA A 28 -4.43 0.09 -6.24
N SER A 29 -4.24 -0.04 -7.57
CA SER A 29 -2.93 -0.31 -8.17
C SER A 29 -1.94 0.81 -7.87
N GLN A 30 -2.38 2.07 -8.04
CA GLN A 30 -1.54 3.23 -7.78
C GLN A 30 -1.24 3.39 -6.27
N ALA A 31 -2.17 3.01 -5.38
CA ALA A 31 -1.91 2.95 -3.93
C ALA A 31 -0.84 1.90 -3.58
N LYS A 32 -0.86 0.73 -4.24
CA LYS A 32 0.15 -0.33 -4.05
C LYS A 32 1.52 0.12 -4.54
N GLU A 33 1.60 0.78 -5.69
CA GLU A 33 2.87 1.29 -6.22
C GLU A 33 3.50 2.32 -5.29
N LYS A 34 2.71 3.28 -4.77
CA LYS A 34 3.20 4.26 -3.78
C LYS A 34 3.80 3.59 -2.54
N ILE A 35 3.19 2.51 -2.05
CA ILE A 35 3.73 1.74 -0.91
C ILE A 35 5.00 1.00 -1.30
N LYS A 36 5.03 0.38 -2.48
CA LYS A 36 6.22 -0.29 -2.98
C LYS A 36 7.39 0.68 -3.12
N GLU A 37 7.17 1.89 -3.64
CA GLU A 37 8.17 2.95 -3.71
C GLU A 37 8.64 3.41 -2.33
N ARG A 38 7.70 3.70 -1.41
CA ARG A 38 8.02 4.11 -0.02
C ARG A 38 8.90 3.09 0.69
N GLU A 39 8.66 1.79 0.45
CA GLU A 39 9.38 0.69 1.05
C GLU A 39 10.55 0.18 0.20
N ARG A 40 11.02 0.97 -0.78
CA ARG A 40 12.17 0.65 -1.66
C ARG A 40 12.06 -0.72 -2.33
N GLY A 41 10.86 -1.11 -2.73
CA GLY A 41 10.56 -2.39 -3.38
C GLY A 41 10.47 -3.60 -2.44
N GLN A 42 10.68 -3.41 -1.13
CA GLN A 42 10.70 -4.50 -0.14
C GLN A 42 9.32 -4.79 0.48
N ALA A 43 8.30 -4.02 0.13
CA ALA A 43 6.93 -4.28 0.57
C ALA A 43 6.31 -5.44 -0.21
N LYS A 44 5.80 -6.43 0.51
CA LYS A 44 4.89 -7.43 -0.04
C LYS A 44 3.47 -7.02 0.29
N ILE A 45 2.72 -6.60 -0.71
CA ILE A 45 1.33 -6.17 -0.54
C ILE A 45 0.46 -7.38 -0.22
N ILE A 46 -0.31 -7.31 0.86
CA ILE A 46 -1.33 -8.28 1.25
C ILE A 46 -2.68 -7.86 0.67
N SER A 47 -3.08 -6.60 0.88
CA SER A 47 -4.36 -6.07 0.39
C SER A 47 -4.30 -4.57 0.16
N ALA A 48 -5.21 -4.06 -0.68
CA ALA A 48 -5.46 -2.64 -0.85
C ALA A 48 -6.96 -2.45 -1.08
N VAL A 49 -7.64 -1.79 -0.14
CA VAL A 49 -9.10 -1.58 -0.19
C VAL A 49 -9.39 -0.08 -0.16
N GLU A 50 -10.37 0.34 -0.96
CA GLU A 50 -10.89 1.70 -0.94
C GLU A 50 -11.62 1.95 0.39
N THR A 51 -11.45 3.15 0.96
CA THR A 51 -12.01 3.61 2.23
C THR A 51 -12.57 5.01 2.10
#